data_AF-A0A315AI46-F1
#
_entry.id   AF-A0A315AI46-F1
#
_cell.length_a   1.000
_cell.length_b   1.000
_cell.length_c   1.000
_cell.angle_alpha   90.00
_cell.angle_beta   90.00
_cell.angle_gamma   90.00
#
_symmetry.space_group_name_H-M   'P 1'
#
loop_
_entity.id
_entity.type
_entity.pdbx_description
1 polymer ?
#
loop_
_entity_poly.entity_id
_entity_poly.type
_entity_poly.pdbx_seq_one_letter_code
_entity_poly.pdbx_strand_id
1 'polypeptide(L)'
;MTLENYFNSSFQSDVAKLQFRWVPQVLKDILQDQELVLFGGKNWSTVEEDLALIDPENRPQFILCLFALVATDQCMQSYFKAHYAHWRSQTGYPKFGWTRFGLYNENPLKLLSVPDVAGLVDVGLSTALLPEFTAFYRQQIQDYVRQHCPELTAEHFFGQLCRDAIFELHDGTLVPAFKQAMYTLMQADACPSDAGDAYLMAA
;
A
#
# COMPACT_ATOMS: atom_id res chain seq x y z
N MET A 1 -7.47 14.73 -11.99
CA MET A 1 -7.94 13.32 -11.98
C MET A 1 -7.96 12.86 -10.54
N THR A 2 -9.01 12.19 -10.07
CA THR A 2 -9.05 11.62 -8.69
C THR A 2 -8.18 10.37 -8.61
N LEU A 3 -7.77 9.99 -7.41
CA LEU A 3 -7.02 8.76 -7.13
C LEU A 3 -7.82 7.51 -7.54
N GLU A 4 -9.12 7.50 -7.26
CA GLU A 4 -10.01 6.41 -7.66
C GLU A 4 -10.07 6.26 -9.19
N ASN A 5 -10.22 7.36 -9.92
CA ASN A 5 -10.25 7.32 -11.39
C ASN A 5 -8.92 6.84 -11.95
N TYR A 6 -7.80 7.29 -11.39
CA TYR A 6 -6.48 6.81 -11.77
C TYR A 6 -6.32 5.31 -11.51
N PHE A 7 -6.71 4.85 -10.31
CA PHE A 7 -6.64 3.45 -9.91
C PHE A 7 -7.43 2.53 -10.84
N ASN A 8 -8.65 2.94 -11.21
CA ASN A 8 -9.55 2.13 -12.02
C ASN A 8 -9.22 2.15 -13.53
N SER A 9 -8.54 3.18 -14.03
CA SER A 9 -8.32 3.36 -15.48
C SER A 9 -6.88 3.13 -15.95
N SER A 10 -5.89 3.49 -15.12
CA SER A 10 -4.51 3.67 -15.58
C SER A 10 -3.51 2.85 -14.76
N PHE A 11 -3.77 2.67 -13.47
CA PHE A 11 -2.81 2.05 -12.55
C PHE A 11 -2.33 0.67 -13.00
N GLN A 12 -3.21 -0.20 -13.50
CA GLN A 12 -2.81 -1.54 -13.98
C GLN A 12 -1.85 -1.49 -15.16
N SER A 13 -2.10 -0.57 -16.10
CA SER A 13 -1.23 -0.34 -17.25
C SER A 13 0.13 0.19 -16.81
N ASP A 14 0.17 1.03 -15.78
CA ASP A 14 1.40 1.58 -15.23
C ASP A 14 2.20 0.53 -14.43
N VAL A 15 1.54 -0.34 -13.64
CA VAL A 15 2.19 -1.46 -12.96
C VAL A 15 2.89 -2.38 -13.95
N ALA A 16 2.28 -2.64 -15.12
CA ALA A 16 2.87 -3.46 -16.17
C ALA A 16 4.14 -2.88 -16.80
N LYS A 17 4.47 -1.60 -16.54
CA LYS A 17 5.69 -0.94 -17.04
C LYS A 17 6.88 -1.06 -16.09
N LEU A 18 6.67 -1.56 -14.87
CA LEU A 18 7.73 -1.81 -13.90
C LEU A 18 8.75 -2.83 -14.43
N GLN A 19 10.00 -2.72 -13.98
CA GLN A 19 11.05 -3.66 -14.35
C GLN A 19 10.96 -4.93 -13.50
N PHE A 20 10.24 -5.92 -14.03
CA PHE A 20 10.12 -7.21 -13.36
C PHE A 20 11.39 -8.03 -13.44
N ARG A 21 11.75 -8.60 -12.30
CA ARG A 21 12.93 -9.43 -12.11
C ARG A 21 12.54 -10.90 -12.06
N TRP A 22 13.38 -11.71 -12.69
CA TRP A 22 13.24 -13.16 -12.65
C TRP A 22 13.43 -13.71 -11.23
N VAL A 23 12.59 -14.67 -10.88
CA VAL A 23 12.63 -15.39 -9.60
C VAL A 23 12.98 -16.85 -9.86
N PRO A 24 14.02 -17.39 -9.19
CA PRO A 24 14.38 -18.80 -9.28
C PRO A 24 13.19 -19.74 -9.05
N GLN A 25 13.06 -20.75 -9.90
CA GLN A 25 11.97 -21.73 -9.84
C GLN A 25 11.87 -22.39 -8.45
N VAL A 26 13.03 -22.70 -7.83
CA VAL A 26 13.06 -23.26 -6.46
C VAL A 26 12.36 -22.37 -5.43
N LEU A 27 12.43 -21.04 -5.55
CA LEU A 27 11.72 -20.14 -4.66
C LEU A 27 10.22 -20.11 -4.96
N LYS A 28 9.84 -20.18 -6.24
CA LYS A 28 8.44 -20.29 -6.66
C LYS A 28 7.78 -21.56 -6.10
N ASP A 29 8.52 -22.67 -6.11
CA ASP A 29 8.04 -23.95 -5.59
C ASP A 29 7.91 -23.95 -4.07
N ILE A 30 8.90 -23.39 -3.36
CA ILE A 30 8.87 -23.25 -1.88
C ILE A 30 7.70 -22.34 -1.45
N LEU A 31 7.47 -21.25 -2.18
CA LEU A 31 6.41 -20.28 -1.88
C LEU A 31 5.04 -20.66 -2.47
N GLN A 32 4.98 -21.73 -3.26
CA GLN A 32 3.80 -22.19 -3.98
C GLN A 32 3.17 -21.09 -4.86
N ASP A 33 4.03 -20.30 -5.53
CA ASP A 33 3.65 -19.14 -6.33
C ASP A 33 4.40 -19.13 -7.67
N GLN A 34 3.79 -19.74 -8.68
CA GLN A 34 4.39 -19.93 -10.01
C GLN A 34 4.44 -18.63 -10.82
N GLU A 35 3.51 -17.71 -10.56
CA GLU A 35 3.42 -16.39 -11.18
C GLU A 35 4.26 -15.34 -10.44
N LEU A 36 5.06 -15.75 -9.45
CA LEU A 36 5.86 -14.83 -8.66
C LEU A 36 6.87 -14.07 -9.52
N VAL A 37 6.74 -12.75 -9.50
CA VAL A 37 7.69 -11.78 -10.06
C VAL A 37 8.01 -10.73 -9.00
N LEU A 38 9.23 -10.18 -9.07
CA LEU A 38 9.70 -9.14 -8.15
C LEU A 38 9.95 -7.83 -8.87
N PHE A 39 9.88 -6.72 -8.16
CA PHE A 39 10.35 -5.41 -8.63
C PHE A 39 11.10 -4.65 -7.53
N GLY A 40 11.79 -3.59 -7.94
CA GLY A 40 12.47 -2.63 -7.06
C GLY A 40 13.90 -2.98 -6.66
N GLY A 41 14.20 -4.25 -6.41
CA GLY A 41 15.55 -4.63 -5.97
C GLY A 41 15.89 -4.16 -4.55
N LYS A 42 17.13 -4.38 -4.11
CA LYS A 42 17.55 -3.96 -2.77
C LYS A 42 17.47 -2.44 -2.63
N ASN A 43 16.82 -1.95 -1.57
CA ASN A 43 16.57 -0.53 -1.29
C ASN A 43 15.88 0.24 -2.43
N TRP A 44 15.06 -0.43 -3.25
CA TRP A 44 14.52 0.14 -4.48
C TRP A 44 15.58 0.73 -5.42
N SER A 45 16.69 0.02 -5.60
CA SER A 45 17.80 0.45 -6.48
C SER A 45 17.41 0.70 -7.93
N THR A 46 16.24 0.26 -8.40
CA THR A 46 15.74 0.52 -9.76
C THR A 46 14.66 1.59 -9.85
N VAL A 47 14.53 2.46 -8.84
CA VAL A 47 13.46 3.49 -8.82
C VAL A 47 13.45 4.36 -10.08
N GLU A 48 14.61 4.71 -10.64
CA GLU A 48 14.70 5.52 -11.85
C GLU A 48 14.16 4.76 -13.06
N GLU A 49 14.57 3.50 -13.27
CA GLU A 49 14.08 2.70 -14.40
C GLU A 49 12.61 2.32 -14.23
N ASP A 50 12.18 2.01 -13.01
CA ASP A 50 10.79 1.66 -12.67
C ASP A 50 9.83 2.84 -12.94
N LEU A 51 10.27 4.08 -12.69
CA LEU A 51 9.46 5.29 -12.91
C LEU A 51 9.68 5.95 -14.27
N ALA A 52 10.66 5.51 -15.06
CA ALA A 52 11.01 6.13 -16.34
C ALA A 52 9.85 6.11 -17.35
N LEU A 53 9.04 5.06 -17.34
CA LEU A 53 7.92 4.85 -18.26
C LEU A 53 6.56 5.34 -17.69
N ILE A 54 6.57 5.82 -16.45
CA ILE A 54 5.39 6.41 -15.81
C ILE A 54 5.39 7.90 -16.09
N ASP A 55 4.27 8.40 -16.63
CA ASP A 55 4.07 9.82 -16.89
C ASP A 55 4.36 10.62 -15.61
N PRO A 56 5.29 11.61 -15.64
CA PRO A 56 5.61 12.44 -14.49
C PRO A 56 4.38 13.01 -13.76
N GLU A 57 3.30 13.35 -14.48
CA GLU A 57 2.07 13.89 -13.89
C GLU A 57 1.28 12.84 -13.09
N ASN A 58 1.45 11.55 -13.41
CA ASN A 58 0.79 10.43 -12.75
C ASN A 58 1.64 9.79 -11.65
N ARG A 59 2.93 10.11 -11.55
CA ARG A 59 3.84 9.50 -10.56
C ARG A 59 3.33 9.62 -9.11
N PRO A 60 2.80 10.77 -8.65
CA PRO A 60 2.24 10.88 -7.30
C PRO A 60 1.15 9.82 -7.03
N GLN A 61 0.18 9.68 -7.93
CA GLN A 61 -0.90 8.70 -7.79
C GLN A 61 -0.37 7.27 -7.90
N PHE A 62 0.55 7.04 -8.85
CA PHE A 62 1.18 5.73 -9.04
C PHE A 62 1.87 5.24 -7.77
N ILE A 63 2.74 6.04 -7.15
CA ILE A 63 3.49 5.60 -5.96
C ILE A 63 2.58 5.37 -4.77
N LEU A 64 1.49 6.14 -4.62
CA LEU A 64 0.52 5.98 -3.54
C LEU A 64 -0.30 4.69 -3.73
N CYS A 65 -0.80 4.43 -4.93
CA CYS A 65 -1.52 3.20 -5.26
C CYS A 65 -0.61 1.96 -5.16
N LEU A 66 0.63 2.05 -5.63
CA LEU A 66 1.62 0.98 -5.53
C LEU A 66 1.98 0.70 -4.07
N PHE A 67 2.12 1.75 -3.25
CA PHE A 67 2.30 1.63 -1.81
C PHE A 67 1.12 0.89 -1.15
N ALA A 68 -0.13 1.26 -1.43
CA ALA A 68 -1.30 0.58 -0.88
C ALA A 68 -1.30 -0.92 -1.22
N LEU A 69 -1.01 -1.27 -2.47
CA LEU A 69 -0.92 -2.66 -2.93
C LEU A 69 0.15 -3.43 -2.14
N VAL A 70 1.37 -2.91 -2.09
CA VAL A 70 2.51 -3.60 -1.46
C VAL A 70 2.34 -3.70 0.05
N ALA A 71 1.89 -2.62 0.69
CA ALA A 71 1.57 -2.61 2.11
C ALA A 71 0.46 -3.63 2.44
N THR A 72 -0.56 -3.75 1.59
CA THR A 72 -1.62 -4.75 1.77
C THR A 72 -1.10 -6.17 1.62
N ASP A 73 -0.36 -6.48 0.55
CA ASP A 73 0.18 -7.82 0.34
C ASP A 73 1.05 -8.27 1.52
N GLN A 74 1.95 -7.39 1.98
CA GLN A 74 2.83 -7.72 3.11
C GLN A 74 2.08 -7.83 4.44
N CYS A 75 1.11 -6.95 4.71
CA CYS A 75 0.28 -7.02 5.93
C CYS A 75 -0.56 -8.30 5.95
N MET A 76 -1.19 -8.65 4.82
CA MET A 76 -1.96 -9.88 4.67
C MET A 76 -1.09 -11.12 4.90
N GLN A 77 0.11 -11.15 4.33
CA GLN A 77 1.04 -12.26 4.50
C GLN A 77 1.57 -12.40 5.93
N SER A 78 1.81 -11.28 6.61
CA SER A 78 2.39 -11.28 7.97
C SER A 78 1.34 -11.62 9.03
N TYR A 79 0.18 -10.96 9.00
CA TYR A 79 -0.78 -10.97 10.10
C TYR A 79 -2.08 -11.72 9.79
N PHE A 80 -2.42 -11.87 8.50
CA PHE A 80 -3.69 -12.44 8.05
C PHE A 80 -3.48 -13.67 7.15
N LYS A 81 -2.53 -14.53 7.51
CA LYS A 81 -2.10 -15.70 6.71
C LYS A 81 -3.24 -16.60 6.23
N ALA A 82 -4.29 -16.77 7.03
CA ALA A 82 -5.46 -17.55 6.67
C ALA A 82 -6.16 -17.04 5.40
N HIS A 83 -6.08 -15.74 5.13
CA HIS A 83 -6.70 -15.05 4.00
C HIS A 83 -5.72 -14.77 2.87
N TYR A 84 -4.42 -14.97 3.09
CA TYR A 84 -3.38 -14.56 2.15
C TYR A 84 -3.44 -15.32 0.83
N ALA A 85 -3.67 -16.63 0.86
CA ALA A 85 -3.75 -17.45 -0.36
C ALA A 85 -4.88 -16.96 -1.29
N HIS A 86 -6.03 -16.57 -0.71
CA HIS A 86 -7.13 -15.98 -1.47
C HIS A 86 -6.73 -14.63 -2.07
N TRP A 87 -6.21 -13.70 -1.25
CA TRP A 87 -5.70 -12.40 -1.70
C TRP A 87 -4.72 -12.54 -2.88
N ARG A 88 -3.74 -13.43 -2.74
CA ARG A 88 -2.70 -13.65 -3.75
C ARG A 88 -3.27 -14.20 -5.06
N SER A 89 -4.24 -15.12 -4.98
CA SER A 89 -4.89 -15.71 -6.15
C SER A 89 -5.75 -14.72 -6.95
N GLN A 90 -6.34 -13.72 -6.28
CA GLN A 90 -7.18 -12.70 -6.92
C GLN A 90 -6.35 -11.59 -7.56
N THR A 91 -5.23 -11.24 -6.93
CA THR A 91 -4.48 -10.03 -7.31
C THR A 91 -3.31 -10.29 -8.23
N GLY A 92 -2.55 -11.37 -8.03
CA GLY A 92 -1.41 -11.69 -8.89
C GLY A 92 -0.29 -10.64 -8.94
N TYR A 93 -0.35 -9.57 -8.14
CA TYR A 93 0.58 -8.44 -8.23
C TYR A 93 2.06 -8.77 -7.97
N PRO A 94 2.98 -8.00 -8.55
CA PRO A 94 4.41 -8.19 -8.31
C PRO A 94 4.78 -7.87 -6.86
N LYS A 95 5.74 -8.61 -6.30
CA LYS A 95 6.23 -8.35 -4.94
C LYS A 95 7.36 -7.34 -4.94
N PHE A 96 7.31 -6.39 -4.01
CA PHE A 96 8.38 -5.43 -3.81
C PHE A 96 9.52 -6.06 -3.00
N GLY A 97 10.62 -6.35 -3.68
CA GLY A 97 11.68 -7.15 -3.06
C GLY A 97 12.80 -7.57 -4.00
N TRP A 98 13.65 -8.45 -3.49
CA TRP A 98 14.81 -8.97 -4.22
C TRP A 98 15.20 -10.37 -3.77
N THR A 99 16.01 -11.04 -4.59
CA THR A 99 16.55 -12.37 -4.31
C THR A 99 18.06 -12.35 -4.10
N ARG A 100 18.54 -13.23 -3.22
CA ARG A 100 19.95 -13.66 -3.15
C ARG A 100 20.05 -15.12 -2.73
N PHE A 101 19.98 -15.39 -1.43
CA PHE A 101 19.88 -16.76 -0.87
C PHE A 101 18.46 -17.10 -0.41
N GLY A 102 17.50 -16.24 -0.72
CA GLY A 102 16.10 -16.30 -0.37
C GLY A 102 15.37 -15.10 -0.97
N LEU A 103 14.07 -14.99 -0.68
CA LEU A 103 13.27 -13.83 -1.00
C LEU A 103 13.32 -12.83 0.16
N TYR A 104 13.61 -11.57 -0.15
CA TYR A 104 13.62 -10.47 0.79
C TYR A 104 12.57 -9.45 0.37
N ASN A 105 11.55 -9.25 1.21
CA ASN A 105 10.60 -8.15 1.03
C ASN A 105 11.31 -6.84 1.38
N GLU A 106 11.12 -5.83 0.53
CA GLU A 106 11.52 -4.47 0.86
C GLU A 106 10.46 -3.78 1.72
N ASN A 107 10.90 -2.81 2.51
CA ASN A 107 10.00 -2.02 3.35
C ASN A 107 9.05 -1.19 2.46
N PRO A 108 7.71 -1.39 2.53
CA PRO A 108 6.72 -0.65 1.74
C PRO A 108 6.88 0.87 1.79
N LEU A 109 7.28 1.46 2.93
CA LEU A 109 7.46 2.92 3.04
C LEU A 109 8.56 3.47 2.13
N LYS A 110 9.47 2.63 1.62
CA LYS A 110 10.41 3.02 0.58
C LYS A 110 9.73 3.41 -0.73
N LEU A 111 8.50 2.95 -0.96
CA LEU A 111 7.69 3.40 -2.10
C LEU A 111 7.34 4.88 -2.02
N LEU A 112 7.39 5.45 -0.82
CA LEU A 112 7.19 6.89 -0.58
C LEU A 112 8.53 7.62 -0.44
N SER A 113 9.47 7.08 0.34
CA SER A 113 10.70 7.80 0.68
C SER A 113 11.74 7.84 -0.44
N VAL A 114 11.94 6.76 -1.18
CA VAL A 114 12.98 6.70 -2.21
C VAL A 114 12.71 7.67 -3.37
N PRO A 115 11.52 7.69 -4.01
CA PRO A 115 11.25 8.64 -5.09
C PRO A 115 11.20 10.09 -4.61
N ASP A 116 10.78 10.34 -3.36
CA ASP A 116 10.84 11.66 -2.71
C ASP A 116 12.29 12.15 -2.58
N VAL A 117 13.15 11.37 -1.91
CA VAL A 117 14.56 11.71 -1.70
C VAL A 117 15.31 11.86 -3.02
N ALA A 118 14.97 11.07 -4.04
CA ALA A 118 15.56 11.15 -5.37
C ALA A 118 14.99 12.29 -6.23
N GLY A 119 13.96 13.02 -5.78
CA GLY A 119 13.31 14.08 -6.55
C GLY A 119 12.58 13.58 -7.81
N LEU A 120 12.15 12.31 -7.81
CA LEU A 120 11.46 11.67 -8.94
C LEU A 120 9.95 11.87 -8.93
N VAL A 121 9.42 12.41 -7.82
CA VAL A 121 8.01 12.73 -7.62
C VAL A 121 7.86 14.14 -7.08
N ASP A 122 6.76 14.81 -7.46
CA ASP A 122 6.37 16.07 -6.83
C ASP A 122 5.82 15.82 -5.43
N VAL A 123 6.61 16.19 -4.42
CA VAL A 123 6.29 16.02 -3.00
C VAL A 123 5.08 16.85 -2.59
N GLY A 124 4.91 18.05 -3.17
CA GLY A 124 3.79 18.94 -2.87
C GLY A 124 2.46 18.34 -3.35
N LEU A 125 2.43 17.88 -4.61
CA LEU A 125 1.27 17.18 -5.16
C LEU A 125 1.00 15.87 -4.42
N SER A 126 2.04 15.09 -4.14
CA SER A 126 1.90 13.82 -3.41
C SER A 126 1.33 14.02 -2.00
N THR A 127 1.80 15.05 -1.29
CA THR A 127 1.28 15.41 0.05
C THR A 127 -0.17 15.87 -0.01
N ALA A 128 -0.53 16.66 -1.02
CA ALA A 128 -1.90 17.14 -1.22
C ALA A 128 -2.89 15.99 -1.51
N LEU A 129 -2.41 14.89 -2.10
CA LEU A 129 -3.21 13.68 -2.37
C LEU A 129 -3.42 12.79 -1.13
N LEU A 130 -2.62 12.94 -0.06
CA LEU A 130 -2.66 12.02 1.08
C LEU A 130 -4.04 11.92 1.77
N PRO A 131 -4.80 13.01 2.01
CA PRO A 131 -6.12 12.88 2.61
C PRO A 131 -7.07 12.02 1.76
N GLU A 132 -7.13 12.29 0.45
CA GLU A 132 -7.92 11.50 -0.51
C GLU A 132 -7.42 10.05 -0.55
N PHE A 133 -6.11 9.85 -0.60
CA PHE A 133 -5.48 8.54 -0.63
C PHE A 133 -5.81 7.69 0.60
N THR A 134 -5.68 8.25 1.80
CA THR A 134 -5.93 7.47 3.03
C THR A 134 -7.40 7.06 3.15
N ALA A 135 -8.33 7.93 2.74
CA ALA A 135 -9.75 7.62 2.70
C ALA A 135 -10.04 6.52 1.65
N PHE A 136 -9.50 6.68 0.44
CA PHE A 136 -9.60 5.70 -0.64
C PHE A 136 -9.03 4.33 -0.22
N TYR A 137 -7.81 4.29 0.31
CA TYR A 137 -7.16 3.05 0.72
C TYR A 137 -7.97 2.34 1.81
N ARG A 138 -8.50 3.08 2.78
CA ARG A 138 -9.37 2.51 3.80
C ARG A 138 -10.65 1.92 3.21
N GLN A 139 -11.30 2.64 2.30
CA GLN A 139 -12.50 2.16 1.63
C GLN A 139 -12.23 0.85 0.87
N GLN A 140 -11.11 0.79 0.12
CA GLN A 140 -10.72 -0.43 -0.61
C GLN A 140 -10.52 -1.63 0.31
N ILE A 141 -9.86 -1.44 1.46
CA ILE A 141 -9.71 -2.51 2.45
C ILE A 141 -11.06 -2.89 3.05
N GLN A 142 -11.89 -1.92 3.41
CA GLN A 142 -13.21 -2.16 3.98
C GLN A 142 -14.10 -2.98 3.05
N ASP A 143 -14.11 -2.65 1.76
CA ASP A 143 -14.89 -3.39 0.77
C ASP A 143 -14.32 -4.80 0.53
N TYR A 144 -13.00 -4.92 0.45
CA TYR A 144 -12.35 -6.23 0.31
C TYR A 144 -12.65 -7.16 1.50
N VAL A 145 -12.50 -6.69 2.74
CA VAL A 145 -12.74 -7.53 3.92
C VAL A 145 -14.22 -7.88 4.05
N ARG A 146 -15.14 -6.95 3.76
CA ARG A 146 -16.58 -7.23 3.76
C ARG A 146 -16.94 -8.35 2.78
N GLN A 147 -16.31 -8.37 1.61
CA GLN A 147 -16.63 -9.33 0.55
C GLN A 147 -15.93 -10.69 0.72
N HIS A 148 -14.69 -10.69 1.22
CA HIS A 148 -13.83 -11.87 1.15
C HIS A 148 -13.35 -12.40 2.50
N CYS A 149 -13.35 -11.58 3.55
CA CYS A 149 -12.82 -11.91 4.88
C CYS A 149 -13.71 -11.26 5.96
N PRO A 150 -15.00 -11.62 6.09
CA PRO A 150 -15.96 -10.89 6.93
C PRO A 150 -15.61 -10.89 8.42
N GLU A 151 -14.79 -11.84 8.86
CA GLU A 151 -14.15 -11.90 10.18
C GLU A 151 -13.07 -10.82 10.43
N LEU A 152 -12.61 -10.13 9.39
CA LEU A 152 -11.63 -9.05 9.47
C LEU A 152 -12.32 -7.69 9.32
N THR A 153 -11.91 -6.70 10.13
CA THR A 153 -12.33 -5.31 9.97
C THR A 153 -11.18 -4.47 9.42
N ALA A 154 -11.52 -3.36 8.75
CA ALA A 154 -10.51 -2.41 8.29
C ALA A 154 -9.69 -1.84 9.46
N GLU A 155 -10.33 -1.57 10.60
CA GLU A 155 -9.69 -1.07 11.82
C GLU A 155 -8.63 -2.05 12.33
N HIS A 156 -8.94 -3.36 12.34
CA HIS A 156 -7.97 -4.37 12.74
C HIS A 156 -6.81 -4.46 11.74
N PHE A 157 -7.11 -4.42 10.43
CA PHE A 157 -6.09 -4.40 9.39
C PHE A 157 -5.12 -3.22 9.54
N PHE A 158 -5.63 -1.97 9.63
CA PHE A 158 -4.78 -0.79 9.78
C PHE A 158 -4.09 -0.74 11.15
N GLY A 159 -4.72 -1.29 12.19
CA GLY A 159 -4.10 -1.47 13.50
C GLY A 159 -2.85 -2.34 13.46
N GLN A 160 -2.85 -3.43 12.67
CA GLN A 160 -1.65 -4.25 12.46
C GLN A 160 -0.64 -3.53 11.57
N LEU A 161 -1.10 -2.98 10.44
CA LEU A 161 -0.23 -2.29 9.48
C LEU A 161 0.59 -1.17 10.16
N CYS A 162 -0.05 -0.30 10.94
CA CYS A 162 0.60 0.84 11.58
C CYS A 162 1.50 0.46 12.78
N ARG A 163 1.37 -0.75 13.34
CA ARG A 163 2.20 -1.25 14.45
C ARG A 163 3.38 -2.09 13.99
N ASP A 164 3.43 -2.46 12.71
CA ASP A 164 4.53 -3.22 12.14
C ASP A 164 5.84 -2.41 12.24
N ALA A 165 6.96 -3.08 12.54
CA ALA A 165 8.30 -2.46 12.56
C ALA A 165 8.66 -1.82 11.20
N ILE A 166 8.02 -2.26 10.12
CA ILE A 166 8.06 -1.60 8.81
C ILE A 166 7.72 -0.11 8.91
N PHE A 167 6.83 0.29 9.83
CA PHE A 167 6.44 1.68 10.07
C PHE A 167 7.44 2.49 10.91
N GLU A 168 8.65 1.99 11.19
CA GLU A 168 9.70 2.77 11.86
C GLU A 168 10.49 3.68 10.90
N LEU A 169 10.35 3.52 9.58
CA LEU A 169 11.06 4.37 8.60
C LEU A 169 10.54 5.81 8.64
N HIS A 170 11.42 6.82 8.65
CA HIS A 170 11.03 8.24 8.67
C HIS A 170 11.70 9.08 7.57
N ASP A 171 12.32 8.43 6.59
CA ASP A 171 13.07 9.09 5.53
C ASP A 171 12.16 9.90 4.60
N GLY A 172 12.68 11.04 4.12
CA GLY A 172 11.96 11.95 3.23
C GLY A 172 10.87 12.77 3.94
N THR A 173 10.07 13.45 3.15
CA THR A 173 8.94 14.29 3.57
C THR A 173 7.62 13.53 3.52
N LEU A 174 7.46 12.64 2.52
CA LEU A 174 6.19 11.93 2.28
C LEU A 174 5.87 10.89 3.36
N VAL A 175 6.87 10.20 3.90
CA VAL A 175 6.62 9.16 4.92
C VAL A 175 6.01 9.75 6.20
N PRO A 176 6.59 10.80 6.82
CA PRO A 176 5.97 11.47 7.97
C PRO A 176 4.56 12.01 7.65
N ALA A 177 4.39 12.64 6.48
CA ALA A 177 3.10 13.19 6.07
C ALA A 177 2.02 12.10 5.93
N PHE A 178 2.36 10.96 5.32
CA PHE A 178 1.47 9.81 5.20
C PHE A 178 1.08 9.26 6.56
N LYS A 179 2.04 9.06 7.46
CA LYS A 179 1.75 8.59 8.83
C LYS A 179 0.80 9.53 9.54
N GLN A 180 1.02 10.84 9.46
CA GLN A 180 0.13 11.83 10.06
C GLN A 180 -1.28 11.76 9.46
N ALA A 181 -1.41 11.64 8.14
CA ALA A 181 -2.71 11.49 7.48
C ALA A 181 -3.46 10.22 7.96
N MET A 182 -2.76 9.09 8.03
CA MET A 182 -3.33 7.84 8.55
C MET A 182 -3.76 7.95 10.02
N TYR A 183 -2.94 8.57 10.88
CA TYR A 183 -3.31 8.78 12.28
C TYR A 183 -4.55 9.65 12.43
N THR A 184 -4.66 10.74 11.66
CA THR A 184 -5.84 11.60 11.65
C THR A 184 -7.08 10.82 11.25
N LEU A 185 -6.99 9.99 10.21
CA LEU A 185 -8.09 9.14 9.75
C LEU A 185 -8.55 8.18 10.86
N MET A 186 -7.61 7.46 11.48
CA MET A 186 -7.92 6.49 12.55
C MET A 186 -8.48 7.15 13.81
N GLN A 187 -8.09 8.39 14.13
CA GLN A 187 -8.65 9.13 15.28
C GLN A 187 -10.07 9.62 15.02
N ALA A 188 -10.40 10.00 13.77
CA ALA A 188 -11.75 10.41 13.40
C ALA A 188 -12.77 9.28 13.64
N ASP A 189 -12.36 8.01 13.49
CA ASP A 189 -13.21 6.85 13.74
C ASP A 189 -13.41 6.51 15.22
N ALA A 190 -12.39 6.80 16.04
CA ALA A 190 -12.43 6.54 17.47
C ALA A 190 -13.31 7.55 18.23
N CYS A 191 -13.72 8.64 17.56
CA CYS A 191 -14.62 9.64 18.10
C CYS A 191 -16.00 9.51 17.44
N PRO A 192 -16.87 8.57 17.88
CA PRO A 192 -18.27 8.64 17.52
C PRO A 192 -18.81 9.95 18.07
N SER A 193 -19.49 10.72 17.23
CA SER A 193 -20.19 11.94 17.66
C SER A 193 -21.09 11.62 18.85
N ASP A 194 -20.74 12.15 20.02
CA ASP A 194 -21.53 12.14 21.25
C ASP A 194 -22.71 13.13 21.13
N ALA A 195 -23.48 12.98 20.06
CA ALA A 195 -24.58 13.86 19.65
C ALA A 195 -25.79 12.98 19.30
N GLY A 196 -26.28 12.22 20.28
CA GLY A 196 -27.41 11.32 20.09
C GLY A 196 -28.31 11.08 21.30
N ASP A 197 -27.90 11.40 22.53
CA ASP A 197 -28.67 11.04 23.75
C ASP A 197 -29.00 12.24 24.65
N ALA A 198 -29.25 13.43 24.07
CA ALA A 198 -29.70 14.61 24.82
C ALA A 198 -31.22 14.89 24.71
N TYR A 199 -32.02 13.95 24.21
CA TYR A 199 -33.45 14.20 23.94
C TYR A 199 -34.40 13.12 24.48
N LEU A 200 -34.20 12.63 25.71
CA LEU A 200 -35.19 11.72 26.32
C LEU A 200 -35.31 11.79 27.84
N MET A 201 -35.14 12.97 28.47
CA MET A 201 -35.56 13.18 29.87
C MET A 201 -36.19 14.57 30.06
N ALA A 202 -37.39 14.74 29.52
CA ALA A 202 -38.35 15.74 29.98
C ALA A 202 -39.78 15.22 29.73
N ALA A 203 -40.26 14.39 30.65
CA ALA A 203 -41.68 14.12 30.88
C ALA A 203 -41.88 13.73 32.35
#